data_AF-A0A819WL63-F1
#
_entry.id   AF-A0A819WL63-F1
#
_cell.length_a   1.000
_cell.length_b   1.000
_cell.length_c   1.000
_cell.angle_alpha   90.00
_cell.angle_beta   90.00
_cell.angle_gamma   90.00
#
_symmetry.space_group_name_H-M   'P 1'
#
loop_
_entity.id
_entity.type
_entity.pdbx_description
1 polymer ?
#
loop_
_entity_poly.entity_id
_entity_poly.type
_entity_poly.pdbx_seq_one_letter_code
_entity_poly.pdbx_strand_id
1 'polypeptide(L)'
;MEEASPSKARLLLTVLCAYALMSLTAVLGIIGYFFYWLIFDLCGFRNRQTNRKLHVPQHQKEDEYYTLIIGSGFSGLGTAIKLRELGTDNFIIIERHGRVGGTWYANKYPGCACDVPSNLY
;
A
#
# COMPACT_ATOMS: atom_id res chain seq x y z
N MET A 1 10.56 -2.60 59.09
CA MET A 1 10.27 -3.01 57.71
C MET A 1 9.66 -4.39 57.81
N GLU A 2 8.36 -4.52 57.60
CA GLU A 2 7.63 -5.77 57.82
C GLU A 2 7.88 -6.71 56.63
N GLU A 3 8.62 -7.80 56.86
CA GLU A 3 8.89 -8.79 55.82
C GLU A 3 7.58 -9.45 55.37
N ALA A 4 7.24 -9.28 54.10
CA ALA A 4 6.02 -9.84 53.54
C ALA A 4 6.04 -11.37 53.56
N SER A 5 5.00 -11.98 54.15
CA SER A 5 4.79 -13.44 54.15
C SER A 5 4.96 -14.04 52.74
N PRO A 6 5.60 -15.22 52.59
CA PRO A 6 5.93 -15.81 51.29
C PRO A 6 4.71 -16.06 50.38
N SER A 7 3.50 -16.18 50.95
CA SER A 7 2.25 -16.26 50.17
C SER A 7 1.87 -14.92 49.53
N LYS A 8 2.06 -13.80 50.23
CA LYS A 8 1.82 -12.44 49.73
C LYS A 8 2.81 -12.08 48.62
N ALA A 9 4.08 -12.49 48.77
CA ALA A 9 5.11 -12.30 47.75
C ALA A 9 4.80 -13.06 46.45
N ARG A 10 4.34 -14.32 46.55
CA ARG A 10 3.90 -15.11 45.38
C ARG A 10 2.68 -14.51 44.69
N LEU A 11 1.69 -14.04 45.45
CA LEU A 11 0.51 -13.38 44.90
C LEU A 11 0.89 -12.10 44.15
N LEU A 12 1.74 -11.26 44.76
CA LEU A 12 2.21 -10.01 44.16
C LEU A 12 2.99 -10.27 42.86
N LEU A 13 3.88 -11.26 42.84
CA LEU A 13 4.61 -11.64 41.64
C LEU A 13 3.67 -12.10 40.52
N THR A 14 2.67 -12.94 40.83
CA THR A 14 1.69 -13.40 39.84
C THR A 14 0.89 -12.23 39.25
N VAL A 15 0.45 -11.28 40.08
CA VAL A 15 -0.28 -10.08 39.63
C VAL A 15 0.59 -9.21 38.72
N LEU A 16 1.86 -9.01 39.08
CA LEU A 16 2.80 -8.24 38.25
C LEU A 16 3.07 -8.92 36.90
N CYS A 17 3.26 -10.23 36.88
CA CYS A 17 3.44 -11.00 35.64
C CYS A 17 2.19 -10.92 34.75
N ALA A 18 0.99 -11.06 35.31
CA ALA A 18 -0.25 -10.95 34.56
C ALA A 18 -0.41 -9.54 33.95
N TYR A 19 -0.12 -8.50 34.72
CA TYR A 19 -0.18 -7.11 34.25
C TYR A 19 0.86 -6.83 33.14
N ALA A 20 2.08 -7.35 33.28
CA ALA A 20 3.12 -7.24 32.26
C ALA A 20 2.71 -7.94 30.95
N LEU A 21 2.12 -9.14 31.04
CA LEU A 21 1.63 -9.87 29.87
C LEU A 21 0.47 -9.15 29.18
N MET A 22 -0.49 -8.63 29.95
CA MET A 22 -1.60 -7.82 29.41
C MET A 22 -1.11 -6.53 28.75
N SER A 23 -0.13 -5.86 29.36
CA SER A 23 0.46 -4.63 28.80
C SER A 23 1.21 -4.91 27.50
N LEU A 24 1.99 -6.00 27.45
CA LEU A 24 2.74 -6.38 26.26
C LEU A 24 1.81 -6.75 25.10
N THR A 25 0.76 -7.52 25.36
CA THR A 25 -0.24 -7.89 24.33
C THR A 25 -1.00 -6.67 23.80
N ALA A 26 -1.36 -5.72 24.67
CA ALA A 26 -1.98 -4.46 24.25
C ALA A 26 -1.04 -3.62 23.36
N VAL A 27 0.23 -3.47 23.74
CA VAL A 27 1.22 -2.72 22.95
C VAL A 27 1.46 -3.38 21.58
N LEU A 28 1.64 -4.71 21.54
CA LEU A 28 1.77 -5.44 20.28
C LEU A 28 0.52 -5.31 19.41
N GLY A 29 -0.68 -5.32 20.01
CA GLY A 29 -1.94 -5.10 19.32
C GLY A 29 -2.07 -3.69 18.73
N ILE A 30 -1.69 -2.65 19.48
CA ILE A 30 -1.71 -1.25 19.00
C ILE A 30 -0.70 -1.06 17.87
N ILE A 31 0.51 -1.60 18.02
CA ILE A 31 1.54 -1.55 16.97
C ILE A 31 1.04 -2.29 15.72
N GLY A 32 0.50 -3.50 15.89
CA GLY A 32 -0.09 -4.27 14.79
C GLY A 32 -1.22 -3.53 14.09
N TYR A 33 -2.11 -2.89 14.87
CA TYR A 33 -3.19 -2.07 14.32
C TYR A 33 -2.67 -0.85 13.56
N PHE A 34 -1.64 -0.17 14.07
CA PHE A 34 -1.00 0.94 13.39
C PHE A 34 -0.36 0.51 12.08
N PHE A 35 0.41 -0.60 12.06
CA PHE A 35 1.02 -1.10 10.84
C PHE A 35 -0.01 -1.59 9.83
N TYR A 36 -1.06 -2.27 10.29
CA TYR A 36 -2.19 -2.64 9.45
C TYR A 36 -2.83 -1.40 8.82
N TRP A 37 -3.14 -0.38 9.63
CA TRP A 37 -3.69 0.89 9.17
C TRP A 37 -2.78 1.59 8.16
N LEU A 38 -1.46 1.61 8.42
CA LEU A 38 -0.46 2.21 7.56
C LEU A 38 -0.36 1.48 6.22
N ILE A 39 -0.29 0.15 6.22
CA ILE A 39 -0.24 -0.65 4.99
C ILE A 39 -1.51 -0.43 4.16
N PHE A 40 -2.69 -0.46 4.78
CA PHE A 40 -3.95 -0.21 4.07
C PHE A 40 -4.02 1.19 3.47
N ASP A 41 -3.46 2.18 4.16
CA ASP A 41 -3.40 3.56 3.67
C ASP A 41 -2.34 3.74 2.56
N LEU A 42 -1.16 3.14 2.69
CA LEU A 42 -0.08 3.18 1.69
C LEU A 42 -0.46 2.43 0.41
N CYS A 43 -1.10 1.26 0.53
CA CYS A 43 -1.58 0.48 -0.60
C CYS A 43 -2.80 1.11 -1.29
N GLY A 44 -3.33 2.23 -0.79
CA GLY A 44 -4.44 2.93 -1.41
C GLY A 44 -5.79 2.20 -1.31
N PHE A 45 -5.92 1.23 -0.40
CA PHE A 45 -7.21 0.57 -0.12
C PHE A 45 -8.22 1.52 0.54
N ARG A 46 -7.72 2.63 1.09
CA ARG A 46 -8.55 3.72 1.55
C ARG A 46 -8.81 4.66 0.39
N ASN A 47 -10.09 4.85 0.03
CA ASN A 47 -10.51 5.75 -1.03
C ASN A 47 -10.15 7.20 -0.64
N ARG A 48 -8.93 7.62 -0.97
CA ARG A 48 -8.51 9.02 -0.92
C ARG A 48 -9.13 9.72 -2.12
N GLN A 49 -10.41 10.03 -2.03
CA GLN A 49 -11.01 11.09 -2.84
C GLN A 49 -10.36 12.40 -2.38
N THR A 50 -9.16 12.72 -2.87
CA THR A 50 -8.63 14.06 -2.67
C THR A 50 -9.55 14.98 -3.46
N ASN A 51 -10.44 15.69 -2.77
CA ASN A 51 -11.29 16.75 -3.34
C ASN A 51 -10.50 17.90 -3.99
N ARG A 52 -9.17 17.80 -4.00
CA ARG A 52 -8.29 18.64 -4.80
C ARG A 52 -8.50 18.28 -6.26
N LYS A 53 -9.43 18.97 -6.92
CA LYS A 53 -9.43 19.08 -8.37
C LYS A 53 -8.03 19.52 -8.78
N LEU A 54 -7.33 18.73 -9.57
CA LEU A 54 -6.12 19.21 -10.23
C LEU A 54 -6.52 20.46 -11.01
N HIS A 55 -5.78 21.55 -10.85
CA HIS A 55 -5.95 22.70 -11.70
C HIS A 55 -5.50 22.27 -13.09
N VAL A 56 -6.46 22.07 -13.99
CA VAL A 56 -6.23 21.76 -15.39
C VAL A 56 -6.29 23.10 -16.15
N PRO A 57 -5.17 23.63 -16.66
CA PRO A 57 -5.19 24.81 -17.50
C PRO A 57 -6.16 24.62 -18.68
N GLN A 58 -7.04 25.61 -18.89
CA GLN A 58 -8.09 25.59 -19.93
C GLN A 58 -7.55 25.78 -21.36
N HIS A 59 -6.28 26.14 -21.51
CA HIS A 59 -5.64 26.34 -22.80
C HIS A 59 -4.51 25.32 -22.97
N GLN A 60 -4.82 24.19 -23.58
CA GLN A 60 -3.84 23.16 -23.89
C GLN A 60 -3.28 23.39 -25.29
N LYS A 61 -1.97 23.57 -25.39
CA LYS A 61 -1.26 23.31 -26.64
C LYS A 61 -1.39 21.81 -26.92
N GLU A 62 -1.63 21.42 -28.17
CA GLU A 62 -1.88 20.01 -28.54
C GLU A 62 -0.73 19.05 -28.14
N ASP A 63 0.48 19.56 -27.91
CA ASP A 63 1.67 18.79 -27.52
C ASP A 63 2.04 18.89 -26.03
N GLU A 64 1.19 19.46 -25.17
CA GLU A 64 1.51 19.68 -23.75
C GLU A 64 0.78 18.69 -22.84
N TYR A 65 1.52 17.72 -22.30
CA TYR A 65 1.01 16.76 -21.32
C TYR A 65 1.35 17.19 -19.89
N TYR A 66 0.36 17.19 -18.99
CA TYR A 66 0.60 17.47 -17.56
C TYR A 66 1.24 16.30 -16.82
N THR A 67 1.16 15.11 -17.38
CA THR A 67 1.68 13.90 -16.75
C THR A 67 2.30 12.98 -17.80
N LEU A 68 3.55 12.59 -17.53
CA LEU A 68 4.27 11.60 -18.31
C LEU A 68 4.32 10.29 -17.52
N ILE A 69 3.77 9.22 -18.10
CA ILE A 69 3.84 7.86 -17.57
C ILE A 69 4.89 7.09 -18.36
N ILE A 70 5.90 6.55 -17.69
CA ILE A 70 6.96 5.77 -18.32
C ILE A 70 6.70 4.28 -18.08
N GLY A 71 6.47 3.55 -19.17
CA GLY A 71 6.14 2.13 -19.18
C GLY A 71 4.65 1.85 -19.25
N SER A 72 4.28 0.89 -20.08
CA SER A 72 2.90 0.44 -20.34
C SER A 72 2.64 -0.99 -19.82
N GLY A 73 3.26 -1.32 -18.68
CA GLY A 73 2.90 -2.49 -17.87
C GLY A 73 1.66 -2.24 -17.01
N PHE A 74 1.33 -3.18 -16.12
CA PHE A 74 0.15 -3.09 -15.25
C PHE A 74 0.10 -1.80 -14.43
N SER A 75 1.23 -1.36 -13.85
CA SER A 75 1.29 -0.12 -13.06
C SER A 75 1.05 1.13 -13.91
N GLY A 76 1.63 1.20 -15.11
CA GLY A 76 1.45 2.33 -16.03
C GLY A 76 0.02 2.44 -16.54
N LEU A 77 -0.57 1.31 -16.96
CA LEU A 77 -1.98 1.24 -17.38
C LEU A 77 -2.93 1.54 -16.21
N GLY A 78 -2.66 0.99 -15.02
CA GLY A 78 -3.44 1.28 -13.82
C GLY A 78 -3.39 2.75 -13.43
N THR A 79 -2.23 3.40 -13.57
CA THR A 79 -2.06 4.84 -13.33
C THR A 79 -2.90 5.65 -14.31
N ALA A 80 -2.82 5.33 -15.60
CA ALA A 80 -3.62 5.99 -16.64
C ALA A 80 -5.13 5.85 -16.40
N ILE A 81 -5.60 4.65 -16.01
CA ILE A 81 -7.01 4.41 -15.64
C ILE A 81 -7.40 5.28 -14.46
N LYS A 82 -6.58 5.31 -13.39
CA LYS A 82 -6.87 6.12 -12.20
C LYS A 82 -6.87 7.63 -12.47
N LEU A 83 -5.97 8.12 -13.34
CA LEU A 83 -5.99 9.51 -13.76
C LEU A 83 -7.29 9.86 -14.49
N ARG A 84 -7.75 9.00 -15.41
CA ARG A 84 -9.06 9.19 -16.07
C ARG A 84 -10.23 9.14 -15.09
N GLU A 85 -10.22 8.21 -14.13
CA GLU A 85 -11.26 8.14 -13.08
C GLU A 85 -11.29 9.42 -12.22
N LEU A 86 -10.15 10.10 -12.07
CA LEU A 86 -10.02 11.39 -11.39
C LEU A 86 -10.34 12.59 -12.31
N GLY A 87 -10.76 12.35 -13.56
CA GLY A 87 -11.06 13.39 -14.55
C GLY A 87 -9.83 14.09 -15.12
N THR A 88 -8.66 13.43 -15.08
CA THR A 88 -7.40 13.94 -15.61
C THR A 88 -6.98 13.10 -16.82
N ASP A 89 -7.28 13.60 -18.01
CA ASP A 89 -7.04 12.86 -19.26
C ASP A 89 -5.79 13.35 -20.00
N ASN A 90 -5.17 14.43 -19.53
CA ASN A 90 -3.98 15.00 -20.15
C ASN A 90 -2.68 14.32 -19.72
N PHE A 91 -2.46 13.13 -20.23
CA PHE A 91 -1.24 12.38 -20.01
C PHE A 91 -0.81 11.62 -21.26
N ILE A 92 0.48 11.32 -21.32
CA ILE A 92 1.07 10.43 -22.31
C ILE A 92 1.74 9.25 -21.63
N ILE A 93 1.59 8.07 -22.23
CA ILE A 93 2.32 6.87 -21.83
C ILE A 93 3.40 6.62 -22.87
N ILE A 94 4.66 6.58 -22.43
CA ILE A 94 5.80 6.21 -23.30
C ILE A 94 6.23 4.79 -22.96
N GLU A 95 6.27 3.95 -23.99
CA GLU A 95 6.72 2.56 -23.89
C GLU A 95 7.94 2.36 -24.80
N ARG A 96 8.93 1.63 -24.29
CA ARG A 96 10.14 1.28 -25.03
C ARG A 96 9.85 0.22 -26.11
N HIS A 97 8.94 -0.70 -25.80
CA HIS A 97 8.53 -1.78 -26.70
C HIS A 97 7.47 -1.33 -27.71
N GLY A 98 7.36 -2.05 -28.84
CA GLY A 98 6.31 -1.80 -29.85
C GLY A 98 4.89 -2.21 -29.43
N ARG A 99 4.70 -2.66 -28.19
CA ARG A 99 3.43 -3.15 -27.65
C ARG A 99 3.39 -3.02 -26.13
N VAL A 100 2.18 -2.85 -25.59
CA VAL A 100 1.89 -2.89 -24.15
C VAL A 100 2.16 -4.25 -23.52
N GLY A 101 2.41 -4.27 -22.21
CA GLY A 101 2.53 -5.50 -21.42
C GLY A 101 3.69 -5.53 -20.43
N GLY A 102 4.60 -4.54 -20.48
CA GLY A 102 5.72 -4.43 -19.54
C GLY A 102 6.53 -5.74 -19.44
N THR A 103 6.76 -6.22 -18.22
CA THR A 103 7.51 -7.45 -17.93
C THR A 103 7.02 -8.66 -18.72
N TRP A 104 5.70 -8.82 -18.91
CA TRP A 104 5.11 -9.96 -19.63
C TRP A 104 5.31 -9.90 -21.14
N TYR A 105 5.46 -8.69 -21.69
CA TYR A 105 5.84 -8.54 -23.08
C TYR A 105 7.34 -8.74 -23.26
N ALA A 106 8.14 -8.12 -22.39
CA ALA A 106 9.60 -8.10 -22.46
C ALA A 106 10.24 -9.48 -22.21
N ASN A 107 9.64 -10.29 -21.35
CA ASN A 107 10.19 -11.58 -20.94
C ASN A 107 9.28 -12.72 -21.43
N LYS A 108 9.73 -13.42 -22.47
CA LYS A 108 9.06 -14.61 -22.99
C LYS A 108 10.06 -15.73 -23.17
N TYR A 109 9.82 -16.83 -22.48
CA TYR A 109 10.60 -18.05 -22.59
C TYR A 109 9.71 -19.25 -22.20
N PRO A 110 10.05 -20.47 -22.63
CA PRO A 110 9.27 -21.65 -22.27
C PRO A 110 9.12 -21.80 -20.76
N GLY A 111 7.88 -21.94 -20.27
CA GLY A 111 7.58 -22.06 -18.85
C GLY A 111 7.51 -20.74 -18.08
N CYS A 112 7.52 -19.57 -18.74
CA CYS A 112 7.26 -18.30 -18.04
C CYS A 112 5.83 -18.27 -17.47
N ALA A 113 5.71 -18.17 -16.15
CA ALA A 113 4.45 -18.16 -15.43
C ALA A 113 4.58 -17.33 -14.16
N CYS A 114 3.43 -17.00 -13.53
CA CYS A 114 3.40 -16.40 -12.20
C CYS A 114 3.64 -17.50 -11.15
N ASP A 115 4.49 -17.21 -10.17
CA ASP A 115 4.78 -18.09 -9.01
C ASP A 115 3.77 -17.91 -7.86
N VAL A 116 3.00 -16.83 -7.89
CA VAL A 116 1.93 -16.56 -6.94
C VAL A 116 0.62 -17.18 -7.44
N PRO A 117 -0.03 -18.07 -6.66
CA PRO A 117 -1.34 -18.58 -7.01
C PRO A 117 -2.35 -17.43 -6.97
N SER A 118 -2.75 -16.97 -8.15
CA SER A 118 -3.69 -15.88 -8.31
C SER A 118 -4.52 -16.10 -9.56
N ASN A 119 -5.84 -16.10 -9.42
CA ASN A 119 -6.76 -16.11 -10.55
C ASN A 119 -6.77 -14.77 -11.31
N LEU A 120 -6.15 -13.73 -10.73
CA LEU A 120 -6.26 -12.33 -11.13
C LEU A 120 -4.88 -11.68 -11.38
N TYR A 121 -3.80 -12.47 -11.40
CA TYR A 121 -2.52 -11.99 -11.92
C TYR A 121 -2.52 -12.05 -13.44
#